data_AF-A0AA42B800-F1
#
_entry.id   AF-A0AA42B800-F1
#
_cell.length_a   1.000
_cell.length_b   1.000
_cell.length_c   1.000
_cell.angle_alpha   90.00
_cell.angle_beta   90.00
_cell.angle_gamma   90.00
#
_symmetry.space_group_name_H-M   'P 1'
#
loop_
_entity.id
_entity.type
_entity.pdbx_description
1 polymer ?
#
loop_
_entity_poly.entity_id
_entity_poly.type
_entity_poly.pdbx_seq_one_letter_code
_entity_poly.pdbx_strand_id
1 'polypeptide(L)'
;MMQRSTPYFKKMLFWVALILAGCTHTDLYQGSEGTRISFLEDDVAECKSLGEVIGTEGHWYNYWFISNRELLQSSLNDIRNQAAQRGADVVYLPRDISFETSVTFVGTAYDCRP
;
A
#
# COMPACT_ATOMS: atom_id res chain seq x y z
N MET A 1 35.50 -33.24 -17.29
CA MET A 1 34.11 -33.74 -17.15
C MET A 1 33.84 -33.93 -15.66
N MET A 2 33.40 -32.94 -14.89
CA MET A 2 32.16 -32.16 -14.90
C MET A 2 30.93 -32.99 -14.48
N GLN A 3 30.49 -32.72 -13.24
CA GLN A 3 29.16 -32.85 -12.63
C GLN A 3 28.45 -34.20 -12.63
N ARG A 4 28.62 -34.96 -11.53
CA ARG A 4 27.56 -35.86 -11.03
C ARG A 4 26.67 -35.07 -10.08
N SER A 5 25.67 -34.39 -10.65
CA SER A 5 24.68 -33.63 -9.86
C SER A 5 23.83 -34.61 -9.05
N THR A 6 23.95 -34.58 -7.72
CA THR A 6 23.16 -35.42 -6.81
C THR A 6 21.68 -35.00 -6.89
N PRO A 7 20.73 -35.95 -6.96
CA PRO A 7 19.30 -35.64 -7.10
C PRO A 7 18.74 -34.83 -5.92
N TYR A 8 19.38 -34.93 -4.76
CA TYR A 8 19.08 -34.16 -3.56
C TYR A 8 19.39 -32.66 -3.72
N PHE A 9 20.44 -32.30 -4.47
CA PHE A 9 20.80 -30.90 -4.71
C PHE A 9 19.73 -30.18 -5.55
N LYS A 10 19.19 -30.86 -6.58
CA LYS A 10 18.07 -30.33 -7.37
C LYS A 10 16.79 -30.18 -6.54
N LYS A 11 16.48 -31.15 -5.68
CA LYS A 11 15.31 -31.05 -4.77
C LYS A 11 15.47 -29.92 -3.76
N MET A 12 16.65 -29.76 -3.18
CA MET A 12 16.95 -28.68 -2.23
C MET A 12 16.85 -27.30 -2.90
N LEU A 13 17.39 -27.14 -4.11
CA LEU A 13 17.32 -25.89 -4.86
C LEU A 13 15.87 -25.49 -5.21
N PHE A 14 15.01 -26.47 -5.50
CA PHE A 14 13.58 -26.24 -5.76
C PHE A 14 12.83 -25.75 -4.52
N TRP A 15 13.12 -26.34 -3.34
CA TRP A 15 12.53 -25.90 -2.07
C TRP A 15 12.98 -24.50 -1.67
N VAL A 16 14.26 -24.16 -1.87
CA VAL A 16 14.77 -22.81 -1.62
C VAL A 16 14.07 -21.79 -2.53
N ALA A 17 13.90 -22.10 -3.81
CA ALA A 17 13.22 -21.20 -4.76
C ALA A 17 11.75 -20.92 -4.38
N LEU A 18 11.05 -21.89 -3.78
CA LEU A 18 9.67 -21.69 -3.30
C LEU A 18 9.57 -20.69 -2.14
N ILE A 19 10.62 -20.60 -1.30
CA ILE A 19 10.61 -19.74 -0.11
C ILE A 19 10.85 -18.26 -0.48
N LEU A 20 11.40 -17.98 -1.68
CA LEU A 20 11.68 -16.61 -2.14
C LEU A 20 10.49 -15.89 -2.80
N ALA A 21 9.33 -16.54 -2.95
CA ALA A 21 8.13 -15.90 -3.49
C ALA A 21 7.44 -15.03 -2.42
N GLY A 22 8.11 -13.98 -1.95
CA GLY A 22 7.52 -12.94 -1.11
C GLY A 22 7.39 -11.64 -1.88
N CYS A 23 6.23 -11.37 -2.46
CA CYS A 23 5.92 -10.05 -3.03
C CYS A 23 5.49 -9.12 -1.89
N THR A 24 6.24 -8.03 -1.65
CA THR A 24 5.87 -6.98 -0.69
C THR A 24 5.47 -5.74 -1.49
N HIS A 25 4.22 -5.67 -1.95
CA HIS A 25 3.64 -4.46 -2.52
C HIS A 25 2.14 -4.42 -2.22
N THR A 26 1.64 -3.27 -1.77
CA THR A 26 0.21 -3.11 -1.48
C THR A 26 -0.54 -2.77 -2.76
N ASP A 27 -1.20 -3.77 -3.31
CA ASP A 27 -2.04 -3.63 -4.50
C ASP A 27 -3.37 -2.94 -4.16
N LEU A 28 -3.92 -2.26 -5.17
CA LEU A 28 -5.25 -1.68 -5.10
C LEU A 28 -6.30 -2.78 -5.31
N TYR A 29 -7.26 -2.91 -4.39
CA TYR A 29 -8.34 -3.88 -4.54
C TYR A 29 -9.37 -3.44 -5.58
N GLN A 30 -10.05 -4.41 -6.21
CA GLN A 30 -11.19 -4.10 -7.07
C GLN A 30 -12.27 -3.35 -6.29
N GLY A 31 -12.68 -2.20 -6.81
CA GLY A 31 -13.64 -1.30 -6.15
C GLY A 31 -13.01 -0.14 -5.38
N SER A 32 -11.72 -0.19 -5.07
CA SER A 32 -11.00 0.92 -4.41
C SER A 32 -10.57 2.03 -5.37
N GLU A 33 -10.69 1.82 -6.69
CA GLU A 33 -10.38 2.82 -7.73
C GLU A 33 -11.30 4.05 -7.68
N GLY A 34 -12.51 3.90 -7.13
CA GLY A 34 -13.47 4.99 -6.99
C GLY A 34 -13.13 5.99 -5.88
N THR A 35 -12.21 5.65 -4.96
CA THR A 35 -11.87 6.50 -3.84
C THR A 35 -10.83 7.57 -4.24
N ARG A 36 -11.28 8.83 -4.24
CA ARG A 36 -10.45 10.01 -4.52
C ARG A 36 -9.68 10.46 -3.28
N ILE A 37 -8.45 10.92 -3.47
CA ILE A 37 -7.69 11.62 -2.44
C ILE A 37 -7.86 13.13 -2.63
N SER A 38 -8.24 13.84 -1.57
CA SER A 38 -8.28 15.30 -1.52
C SER A 38 -7.24 15.82 -0.55
N PHE A 39 -6.62 16.94 -0.91
CA PHE A 39 -5.67 17.69 -0.10
C PHE A 39 -6.22 19.05 0.35
N LEU A 40 -7.47 19.34 -0.01
CA LEU A 40 -8.20 20.55 0.34
C LEU A 40 -9.33 20.17 1.27
N GLU A 41 -9.44 20.87 2.39
CA GLU A 41 -10.50 20.62 3.36
C GLU A 41 -11.88 21.02 2.81
N ASP A 42 -11.92 22.07 1.98
CA ASP A 42 -13.14 22.54 1.32
C ASP A 42 -13.81 21.46 0.44
N ASP A 43 -13.04 20.53 -0.12
CA ASP A 43 -13.55 19.43 -0.96
C ASP A 43 -14.42 18.42 -0.18
N VAL A 44 -14.36 18.43 1.16
CA VAL A 44 -15.09 17.49 2.04
C VAL A 44 -16.02 18.20 3.02
N ALA A 45 -16.18 19.52 2.91
CA ALA A 45 -16.92 20.34 3.88
C ALA A 45 -18.41 19.94 4.04
N GLU A 46 -19.05 19.46 2.98
CA GLU A 46 -20.45 19.03 2.98
C GLU A 46 -20.61 17.50 3.09
N CYS A 47 -19.50 16.76 3.24
CA CYS A 47 -19.53 15.30 3.20
C CYS A 47 -19.69 14.68 4.59
N LYS A 48 -20.21 13.45 4.62
CA LYS A 48 -20.35 12.69 5.87
C LYS A 48 -19.01 12.02 6.24
N SER A 49 -18.47 12.37 7.40
CA SER A 49 -17.28 11.67 7.93
C SER A 49 -17.59 10.22 8.31
N LEU A 50 -16.75 9.31 7.83
CA LEU A 50 -16.78 7.87 8.09
C LEU A 50 -15.60 7.42 8.99
N GLY A 51 -14.86 8.38 9.54
CA GLY A 51 -13.77 8.16 10.49
C GLY A 51 -12.37 8.12 9.87
N GLU A 52 -11.37 7.97 10.74
CA GLU A 52 -9.95 8.09 10.39
C GLU A 52 -9.40 6.83 9.70
N VAL A 53 -8.58 7.01 8.67
CA VAL A 53 -7.86 5.96 7.94
C VAL A 53 -6.36 6.23 7.98
N ILE A 54 -5.56 5.17 8.07
CA ILE A 54 -4.11 5.27 8.20
C ILE A 54 -3.47 4.38 7.16
N GLY A 55 -2.76 4.97 6.21
CA GLY A 55 -2.04 4.23 5.16
C GLY A 55 -0.58 4.16 5.50
N THR A 56 0.03 2.98 5.44
CA THR A 56 1.46 2.85 5.75
C THR A 56 2.17 1.94 4.76
N GLU A 57 3.37 2.34 4.34
CA GLU A 57 4.27 1.47 3.59
C GLU A 57 5.72 1.76 3.98
N GLY A 58 6.56 0.73 3.94
CA GLY A 58 7.97 0.80 4.25
C GLY A 58 8.23 0.07 5.56
N HIS A 59 8.96 -1.04 5.44
CA HIS A 59 9.40 -1.82 6.58
C HIS A 59 10.90 -1.65 6.77
N TRP A 60 11.36 -1.87 8.01
CA TRP A 60 12.76 -1.69 8.39
C TRP A 60 13.75 -2.52 7.53
N TYR A 61 13.29 -3.62 6.93
CA TYR A 61 14.11 -4.55 6.14
C TYR A 61 14.03 -4.36 4.61
N ASN A 62 13.05 -3.64 4.07
CA ASN A 62 12.81 -3.58 2.62
C ASN A 62 12.96 -2.19 1.98
N TYR A 63 13.01 -1.11 2.76
CA TYR A 63 13.04 0.26 2.21
C TYR A 63 14.21 0.52 1.23
N TRP A 64 15.35 -0.13 1.44
CA TRP A 64 16.56 -0.09 0.62
C TRP A 64 16.34 -0.54 -0.83
N PHE A 65 15.33 -1.38 -1.06
CA PHE A 65 15.04 -2.03 -2.35
C PHE A 65 13.80 -1.46 -3.02
N ILE A 66 13.10 -0.51 -2.39
CA ILE A 66 11.84 0.05 -2.85
C ILE A 66 12.02 1.55 -3.07
N SER A 67 11.57 2.08 -4.20
CA SER A 67 11.68 3.51 -4.46
C SER A 67 10.71 4.31 -3.59
N ASN A 68 11.06 5.55 -3.22
CA ASN A 68 10.16 6.45 -2.48
C ASN A 68 8.78 6.61 -3.15
N ARG A 69 8.76 6.56 -4.49
CA ARG A 69 7.52 6.61 -5.26
C ARG A 69 6.65 5.38 -5.03
N GLU A 70 7.24 4.18 -4.99
CA GLU A 70 6.50 2.94 -4.73
C GLU A 70 6.02 2.87 -3.28
N LEU A 71 6.81 3.35 -2.31
CA LEU A 71 6.37 3.48 -0.92
C LEU A 71 5.14 4.40 -0.83
N LEU A 72 5.21 5.58 -1.45
CA LEU A 72 4.08 6.50 -1.47
C LEU A 72 2.84 5.89 -2.15
N GLN A 73 3.02 5.24 -3.30
CA GLN A 73 1.90 4.64 -4.04
C GLN A 73 1.21 3.54 -3.23
N SER A 74 1.98 2.67 -2.59
CA SER A 74 1.45 1.58 -1.76
C SER A 74 0.70 2.12 -0.55
N SER A 75 1.25 3.14 0.13
CA SER A 75 0.60 3.80 1.27
C SER A 75 -0.72 4.48 0.85
N LEU A 76 -0.77 5.10 -0.34
CA LEU A 76 -2.03 5.62 -0.89
C LEU A 76 -3.01 4.52 -1.27
N ASN A 77 -2.55 3.39 -1.81
CA ASN A 77 -3.41 2.24 -2.12
C ASN A 77 -4.02 1.66 -0.85
N ASP A 78 -3.23 1.54 0.23
CA ASP A 78 -3.70 1.08 1.54
C ASP A 78 -4.83 1.98 2.08
N ILE A 79 -4.65 3.31 2.03
CA ILE A 79 -5.72 4.26 2.39
C ILE A 79 -6.97 4.08 1.53
N ARG A 80 -6.82 3.96 0.21
CA ARG A 80 -7.97 3.78 -0.68
C ARG A 80 -8.70 2.49 -0.36
N ASN A 81 -7.97 1.40 -0.11
CA ASN A 81 -8.53 0.12 0.28
C ASN A 81 -9.32 0.23 1.59
N GLN A 82 -8.75 0.86 2.62
CA GLN A 82 -9.43 1.06 3.90
C GLN A 82 -10.67 1.95 3.78
N ALA A 83 -10.58 3.03 3.00
CA ALA A 83 -11.69 3.93 2.76
C ALA A 83 -12.83 3.26 1.98
N ALA A 84 -12.51 2.52 0.92
CA ALA A 84 -13.47 1.76 0.14
C ALA A 84 -14.19 0.69 1.00
N GLN A 85 -13.45 0.00 1.89
CA GLN A 85 -14.05 -0.94 2.85
C GLN A 85 -15.06 -0.28 3.79
N ARG A 86 -14.90 1.00 4.09
CA ARG A 86 -15.83 1.81 4.90
C ARG A 86 -16.95 2.45 4.09
N GLY A 87 -16.98 2.23 2.77
CA GLY A 87 -17.96 2.82 1.86
C GLY A 87 -17.69 4.29 1.51
N ALA A 88 -16.48 4.79 1.78
CA ALA A 88 -16.06 6.14 1.45
C ALA A 88 -15.62 6.28 0.00
N ASP A 89 -15.93 7.42 -0.60
CA ASP A 89 -15.55 7.82 -1.97
C ASP A 89 -14.47 8.91 -1.98
N VAL A 90 -14.26 9.61 -0.87
CA VAL A 90 -13.20 10.62 -0.73
C VAL A 90 -12.41 10.40 0.57
N VAL A 91 -11.08 10.57 0.51
CA VAL A 91 -10.23 10.67 1.69
C VAL A 91 -9.54 12.01 1.69
N TYR A 92 -9.69 12.75 2.78
CA TYR A 92 -8.94 13.98 3.04
C TYR A 92 -7.60 13.63 3.69
N LEU A 93 -6.51 14.10 3.06
CA LEU A 93 -5.15 14.02 3.57
C LEU A 93 -4.57 15.43 3.79
N PRO A 94 -4.13 15.78 5.01
CA PRO A 94 -3.42 17.02 5.26
C PRO A 94 -2.13 17.10 4.44
N ARG A 95 -1.83 18.27 3.87
CA ARG A 95 -0.60 18.53 3.10
C ARG A 95 0.58 18.78 4.04
N ASP A 96 1.25 17.73 4.49
CA ASP A 96 2.66 17.79 4.92
C ASP A 96 3.16 16.38 5.23
N ILE A 97 3.84 15.76 4.27
CA ILE A 97 4.23 14.36 4.37
C ILE A 97 5.60 14.19 3.73
N SER A 98 6.63 14.32 4.57
CA SER A 98 8.02 14.02 4.24
C SER A 98 8.33 12.60 4.68
N PHE A 99 9.00 11.82 3.82
CA PHE A 99 9.39 10.45 4.13
C PHE A 99 10.68 10.08 3.38
N GLU A 100 11.52 9.28 4.05
CA GLU A 100 12.73 8.68 3.45
C GLU A 100 12.73 7.15 3.52
N THR A 101 12.34 6.56 4.64
CA THR A 101 12.41 5.10 4.86
C THR A 101 11.04 4.42 5.00
N SER A 102 9.99 5.21 5.23
CA SER A 102 8.61 4.75 5.32
C SER A 102 7.66 5.92 5.10
N VAL A 103 6.52 5.66 4.47
CA VAL A 103 5.44 6.63 4.25
C VAL A 103 4.30 6.25 5.16
N THR A 104 3.86 7.19 6.00
CA THR A 104 2.62 7.04 6.77
C THR A 104 1.74 8.25 6.52
N PHE A 105 0.52 7.98 6.08
CA PHE A 105 -0.51 8.97 5.87
C PHE A 105 -1.61 8.77 6.91
N VAL A 106 -2.06 9.86 7.50
CA VAL A 106 -3.22 9.88 8.39
C VAL A 106 -4.26 10.78 7.73
N GLY A 107 -5.46 10.26 7.56
CA GLY A 107 -6.53 10.94 6.87
C GLY A 107 -7.89 10.65 7.47
N THR A 108 -8.91 11.32 6.93
CA THR A 108 -10.30 11.03 7.26
C THR A 108 -11.04 10.60 6.00
N ALA A 109 -11.78 9.51 6.10
CA ALA A 109 -12.62 8.99 5.04
C ALA A 109 -14.01 9.67 5.07
N TYR A 110 -14.53 10.01 3.90
CA TYR A 110 -15.80 10.72 3.73
C TYR A 110 -16.68 10.01 2.68
N ASP A 111 -18.00 10.10 2.87
CA ASP A 111 -18.99 9.82 1.83
C ASP A 111 -19.55 11.15 1.32
N CYS A 112 -19.20 11.47 0.08
CA CYS A 112 -19.54 12.70 -0.64
C CYS A 112 -20.55 12.46 -1.77
N ARG A 113 -21.10 11.24 -1.89
CA ARG A 113 -22.13 10.96 -2.90
C ARG A 113 -23.40 11.75 -2.59
N PRO A 114 -24.08 12.30 -3.63
CA PRO A 114 -25.30 13.07 -3.47
C PRO A 114 -26.49 12.24 -2.97
#